data_AF-A0AAT9GBQ9-F1
#
_entry.id   AF-A0AAT9GBQ9-F1
#
_cell.length_a   1.000
_cell.length_b   1.000
_cell.length_c   1.000
_cell.angle_alpha   90.00
_cell.angle_beta   90.00
_cell.angle_gamma   90.00
#
_symmetry.space_group_name_H-M   'P 1'
#
loop_
_entity.id
_entity.type
_entity.pdbx_description
1 polymer ?
#
loop_
_entity_poly.entity_id
_entity_poly.type
_entity_poly.pdbx_seq_one_letter_code
_entity_poly.pdbx_strand_id
1 'polypeptide(L)'
;MASISCGYVAHLFGWHYGFGLAGIGMSIGLIFFLKFQNLLGDSGLSPYPELMNKRILGIKIFGIVLIGSFLSSSIIAKMLIHSEFFTNMLIFVGITALGIFIYIISKLSAEQRRKLVVLSILVVFFLCFFALEMQLGSLVNLFTERNVINNVLGITIPASVSQAINPLSIIIFGFLFGTYMKFKQKYATSMFTLGLLTMAMCFFTLYIGCLNSNIEGKVEYLYLIIAISFMGLGELCIAPLVQEQATTLAPKNLRGVVMGIVMLSLAFSNLAGVAISKFMSVPSVNGKINYLESLEIYKEGFLKVGIFNLMLVIVFLFFFNFIHKVVTNSSCTKN
;
A
#
# COMPACT_ATOMS: atom_id res chain seq x y z
N MET A 1 4.96 -5.31 -14.48
CA MET A 1 5.72 -4.89 -15.69
C MET A 1 6.34 -3.50 -15.54
N ALA A 2 5.60 -2.47 -15.10
CA ALA A 2 6.14 -1.12 -14.96
C ALA A 2 7.40 -1.04 -14.07
N SER A 3 7.39 -1.68 -12.88
CA SER A 3 8.54 -1.66 -11.96
C SER A 3 9.79 -2.32 -12.56
N ILE A 4 9.62 -3.33 -13.42
CA ILE A 4 10.73 -4.02 -14.09
C ILE A 4 11.28 -3.14 -15.20
N SER A 5 10.45 -2.72 -16.15
CA SER A 5 10.91 -1.99 -17.34
C SER A 5 11.39 -0.58 -16.99
N CYS A 6 10.64 0.17 -16.16
CA CYS A 6 11.02 1.52 -15.76
C CYS A 6 12.23 1.51 -14.84
N GLY A 7 12.33 0.54 -13.93
CA GLY A 7 13.49 0.38 -13.04
C GLY A 7 14.78 0.08 -13.80
N TYR A 8 14.71 -0.81 -14.80
CA TYR A 8 15.86 -1.16 -15.63
C TYR A 8 16.30 -0.02 -16.54
N VAL A 9 15.35 0.67 -17.20
CA VAL A 9 15.66 1.86 -18.02
C VAL A 9 16.20 3.00 -17.16
N ALA A 10 15.66 3.20 -15.95
CA ALA A 10 16.18 4.20 -15.02
C ALA A 10 17.63 3.91 -14.60
N HIS A 11 17.98 2.63 -14.41
CA HIS A 11 19.34 2.23 -14.07
C HIS A 11 20.33 2.46 -15.22
N LEU A 12 19.94 2.19 -16.47
CA LEU A 12 20.82 2.30 -17.63
C LEU A 12 20.91 3.71 -18.23
N PHE A 13 19.79 4.42 -18.31
CA PHE A 13 19.68 5.69 -19.04
C PHE A 13 19.31 6.87 -18.12
N GLY A 14 18.93 6.62 -16.87
CA GLY A 14 18.54 7.63 -15.89
C GLY A 14 17.02 7.78 -15.74
N TRP A 15 16.63 8.41 -14.63
CA TRP A 15 15.22 8.51 -14.20
C TRP A 15 14.30 9.25 -15.19
N HIS A 16 14.83 10.18 -15.99
CA HIS A 16 14.05 10.86 -17.03
C HIS A 16 13.46 9.87 -18.05
N TYR A 17 14.26 8.90 -18.50
CA TYR A 17 13.81 7.87 -19.43
C TYR A 17 12.90 6.84 -18.74
N GLY A 18 13.17 6.52 -17.48
CA GLY A 18 12.29 5.66 -16.67
C GLY A 18 10.87 6.24 -16.54
N PHE A 19 10.75 7.52 -16.19
CA PHE A 19 9.46 8.21 -16.12
C PHE A 19 8.82 8.41 -17.50
N GLY A 20 9.63 8.72 -18.52
CA GLY A 20 9.15 8.80 -19.91
C GLY A 20 8.52 7.49 -20.39
N LEU A 21 9.15 6.35 -20.09
CA LEU A 21 8.62 5.04 -20.41
C LEU A 21 7.29 4.75 -19.70
N ALA A 22 7.16 5.15 -18.43
CA ALA A 22 5.90 5.06 -17.71
C ALA A 22 4.79 5.88 -18.41
N GLY A 23 5.11 7.08 -18.90
CA GLY A 23 4.20 7.91 -19.69
C GLY A 23 3.73 7.24 -20.99
N ILE A 24 4.63 6.57 -21.71
CA ILE A 24 4.28 5.77 -22.89
C ILE A 24 3.33 4.63 -22.50
N GLY A 25 3.62 3.91 -21.42
CA GLY A 25 2.77 2.84 -20.91
C GLY A 25 1.36 3.31 -20.55
N MET A 26 1.24 4.45 -19.86
CA MET A 26 -0.05 5.07 -19.56
C MET A 26 -0.81 5.48 -20.83
N SER A 27 -0.10 6.00 -21.84
CA SER A 27 -0.70 6.40 -23.11
C SER A 27 -1.26 5.20 -23.89
N ILE A 28 -0.52 4.09 -23.92
CA ILE A 28 -0.99 2.82 -24.49
C ILE A 28 -2.21 2.31 -23.73
N GLY A 29 -2.18 2.36 -22.39
CA GLY A 29 -3.31 1.98 -21.54
C GLY A 29 -4.57 2.81 -21.83
N LEU A 30 -4.41 4.13 -22.03
CA LEU A 30 -5.50 5.02 -22.41
C LEU A 30 -6.06 4.69 -23.79
N ILE A 31 -5.20 4.45 -24.79
CA ILE A 31 -5.63 4.05 -26.14
C ILE A 31 -6.42 2.73 -26.07
N PHE A 32 -5.94 1.77 -25.28
CA PHE A 32 -6.62 0.49 -25.08
C PHE A 32 -7.99 0.70 -24.42
N PHE A 33 -8.06 1.51 -23.35
CA PHE A 33 -9.31 1.86 -22.70
C PHE A 33 -10.29 2.51 -23.68
N LEU A 34 -9.87 3.52 -24.46
CA LEU A 34 -10.74 4.19 -25.43
C LEU A 34 -11.26 3.26 -26.53
N LYS A 35 -10.45 2.26 -26.93
CA LYS A 35 -10.85 1.26 -27.93
C LYS A 35 -11.83 0.22 -27.38
N PHE A 36 -11.67 -0.17 -26.11
CA PHE A 36 -12.43 -1.27 -25.50
C PHE A 36 -13.46 -0.82 -24.47
N GLN A 37 -13.63 0.48 -24.23
CA GLN A 37 -14.63 1.02 -23.28
C GLN A 37 -16.05 0.55 -23.56
N ASN A 38 -16.38 0.26 -24.83
CA ASN A 38 -17.69 -0.24 -25.22
C ASN A 38 -18.03 -1.60 -24.56
N LEU A 39 -17.02 -2.37 -24.10
CA LEU A 39 -17.21 -3.61 -23.35
C LEU A 39 -17.73 -3.39 -21.92
N LEU A 40 -17.62 -2.17 -21.39
CA LEU A 40 -18.03 -1.83 -20.02
C LEU A 40 -19.54 -1.54 -19.88
N GLY A 41 -20.26 -1.42 -21.01
CA GLY A 41 -21.68 -1.06 -21.02
C GLY A 41 -21.92 0.28 -20.33
N ASP A 42 -22.89 0.33 -19.43
CA ASP A 42 -23.24 1.54 -18.68
C ASP A 42 -22.35 1.78 -17.44
N SER A 43 -21.38 0.89 -17.19
CA SER A 43 -20.52 0.97 -16.00
C SER A 43 -19.57 2.16 -16.09
N GLY A 44 -19.67 3.08 -15.12
CA GLY A 44 -18.81 4.27 -15.05
C GLY A 44 -19.36 5.52 -15.74
N LEU A 45 -20.56 5.45 -16.34
CA LEU A 45 -21.26 6.64 -16.81
C LEU A 45 -21.63 7.56 -15.62
N SER A 46 -21.57 8.87 -15.85
CA SER A 46 -21.95 9.85 -14.84
C SER A 46 -23.43 9.66 -14.46
N PRO A 47 -23.79 9.63 -13.17
CA PRO A 47 -25.18 9.64 -12.73
C PRO A 47 -25.91 10.95 -13.10
N TYR A 48 -25.18 11.96 -13.58
CA TYR A 48 -25.69 13.25 -14.03
C TYR A 48 -25.12 13.61 -15.42
N PRO A 49 -25.58 12.96 -16.51
CA PRO A 49 -25.04 13.19 -17.86
C PRO A 49 -25.31 14.61 -18.39
N GLU A 50 -26.38 15.25 -17.92
CA GLU A 50 -26.76 16.62 -18.30
C GLU A 50 -25.71 17.66 -17.88
N LEU A 51 -25.04 17.46 -16.74
CA LEU A 51 -23.98 18.34 -16.27
C LEU A 51 -22.75 18.29 -17.19
N MET A 52 -22.48 17.16 -17.82
CA MET A 52 -21.26 16.95 -18.62
C MET A 52 -21.23 17.88 -19.86
N ASN A 53 -22.40 18.21 -20.40
CA ASN A 53 -22.57 19.11 -21.54
C ASN A 53 -22.81 20.57 -21.15
N LYS A 54 -23.03 20.86 -19.86
CA LYS A 54 -23.19 22.22 -19.36
C LYS A 54 -21.90 23.00 -19.63
N ARG A 55 -22.04 24.25 -20.05
CA ARG A 55 -20.91 25.16 -20.26
C ARG A 55 -20.83 26.13 -19.08
N ILE A 56 -19.63 26.29 -18.55
CA ILE A 56 -19.30 27.33 -17.57
C ILE A 56 -18.16 28.13 -18.20
N LEU A 57 -18.26 29.47 -18.22
CA LEU A 57 -17.27 30.33 -18.87
C LEU A 57 -16.98 29.96 -20.35
N GLY A 58 -17.99 29.47 -21.07
CA GLY A 58 -17.87 29.04 -22.48
C GLY A 58 -17.23 27.67 -22.70
N ILE A 59 -16.65 27.06 -21.66
CA ILE A 59 -15.99 25.74 -21.72
C ILE A 59 -16.94 24.68 -21.16
N LYS A 60 -17.02 23.50 -21.80
CA LYS A 60 -17.77 22.36 -21.26
C LYS A 60 -17.18 21.96 -19.90
N ILE A 61 -18.03 21.56 -18.95
CA ILE A 61 -17.57 21.09 -17.63
C ILE A 61 -16.49 20.02 -17.76
N PHE A 62 -16.61 19.09 -18.72
CA PHE A 62 -15.58 18.09 -19.00
C PHE A 62 -14.20 18.72 -19.34
N GLY A 63 -14.17 19.76 -20.18
CA GLY A 63 -12.94 20.49 -20.51
C GLY A 63 -12.34 21.23 -19.31
N ILE A 64 -13.20 21.78 -18.44
CA ILE A 64 -12.76 22.41 -17.18
C ILE A 64 -12.12 21.38 -16.25
N VAL A 65 -12.69 20.18 -16.14
CA VAL A 65 -12.12 19.09 -15.32
C VAL A 65 -10.75 18.66 -15.87
N LEU A 66 -10.58 18.55 -17.19
CA LEU A 66 -9.30 18.21 -17.81
C LEU A 66 -8.24 19.30 -17.56
N ILE A 67 -8.59 20.56 -17.79
CA ILE A 67 -7.69 21.70 -17.53
C ILE A 67 -7.35 21.78 -16.04
N GLY A 68 -8.34 21.62 -15.15
CA GLY A 68 -8.14 21.61 -13.71
C GLY A 68 -7.25 20.46 -13.25
N SER A 69 -7.39 19.27 -13.84
CA SER A 69 -6.51 18.11 -13.58
C SER A 69 -5.09 18.33 -14.09
N PHE A 70 -4.92 19.03 -15.22
CA PHE A 70 -3.59 19.40 -15.71
C PHE A 70 -2.95 20.45 -14.81
N LEU A 71 -3.69 21.49 -14.42
CA LEU A 71 -3.21 22.55 -13.52
C LEU A 71 -2.92 22.03 -12.10
N SER A 72 -3.64 21.01 -11.64
CA SER A 72 -3.35 20.39 -10.34
C SER A 72 -1.99 19.69 -10.32
N SER A 73 -1.44 19.27 -11.46
CA SER A 73 -0.08 18.71 -11.53
C SER A 73 0.98 19.72 -11.05
N SER A 74 0.80 21.02 -11.34
CA SER A 74 1.67 22.09 -10.84
C SER A 74 1.59 22.26 -9.33
N ILE A 75 0.41 21.99 -8.73
CA ILE A 75 0.23 22.00 -7.29
C ILE A 75 0.97 20.81 -6.68
N ILE A 76 0.83 19.62 -7.27
CA ILE A 76 1.54 18.40 -6.85
C ILE A 76 3.07 18.59 -6.94
N ALA A 77 3.57 19.25 -8.00
CA ALA A 77 4.99 19.58 -8.09
C ALA A 77 5.46 20.49 -6.94
N LYS A 78 4.65 21.49 -6.55
CA LYS A 78 4.92 22.32 -5.37
C LYS A 78 4.84 21.54 -4.06
N MET A 79 4.01 20.49 -3.98
CA MET A 79 3.97 19.59 -2.81
C MET A 79 5.30 18.90 -2.54
N LEU A 80 6.02 18.51 -3.61
CA LEU A 80 7.34 17.91 -3.45
C LEU A 80 8.36 18.87 -2.81
N ILE A 81 8.29 20.15 -3.17
CA ILE A 81 9.22 21.17 -2.69
C ILE A 81 8.88 21.61 -1.25
N HIS A 82 7.58 21.70 -0.93
CA HIS A 82 7.08 22.17 0.38
C HIS A 82 6.45 21.03 1.19
N SER A 83 7.14 19.88 1.26
CA SER A 83 6.61 18.65 1.85
C SER A 83 6.15 18.80 3.31
N GLU A 84 6.79 19.66 4.10
CA GLU A 84 6.43 19.93 5.49
C GLU A 84 5.04 20.60 5.61
N PHE A 85 4.77 21.62 4.78
CA PHE A 85 3.46 22.28 4.75
C PHE A 85 2.34 21.29 4.45
N PHE A 86 2.52 20.42 3.45
CA PHE A 86 1.52 19.44 3.06
C PHE A 86 1.37 18.30 4.07
N THR A 87 2.43 17.94 4.78
CA THR A 87 2.36 17.00 5.91
C THR A 87 1.50 17.57 7.03
N ASN A 88 1.69 18.84 7.39
CA ASN A 88 0.88 19.52 8.41
C ASN A 88 -0.59 19.66 7.99
N MET A 89 -0.85 19.99 6.72
CA MET A 89 -2.21 20.02 6.17
C MET A 89 -2.88 18.64 6.20
N LEU A 90 -2.15 17.58 5.87
CA LEU A 90 -2.68 16.21 5.93
C LEU A 90 -3.06 15.82 7.37
N ILE A 91 -2.22 16.16 8.35
CA ILE A 91 -2.52 15.94 9.77
C ILE A 91 -3.80 16.69 10.18
N PHE A 92 -3.93 17.96 9.81
CA PHE A 92 -5.12 18.77 10.10
C PHE A 92 -6.40 18.17 9.48
N VAL A 93 -6.35 17.80 8.19
CA VAL A 93 -7.47 17.15 7.49
C VAL A 93 -7.80 15.81 8.13
N GLY A 94 -6.80 15.03 8.55
CA GLY A 94 -7.02 13.76 9.23
C GLY A 94 -7.69 13.88 10.57
N ILE A 95 -7.24 14.80 11.43
CA ILE A 95 -7.88 15.07 12.73
C ILE A 95 -9.34 15.48 12.53
N THR A 96 -9.59 16.35 11.56
CA THR A 96 -10.94 16.82 11.22
C THR A 96 -11.82 15.66 10.73
N ALA A 97 -11.31 14.83 9.80
CA ALA A 97 -12.02 13.68 9.26
C ALA A 97 -12.30 12.62 10.34
N LEU A 98 -11.34 12.36 11.23
CA LEU A 98 -11.51 11.46 12.37
C LEU A 98 -12.58 11.99 13.34
N GLY A 99 -12.57 13.28 13.64
CA GLY A 99 -13.59 13.92 14.48
C GLY A 99 -15.00 13.80 13.89
N ILE A 100 -15.15 14.07 12.59
CA ILE A 100 -16.41 13.86 11.86
C ILE A 100 -16.83 12.40 11.92
N PHE A 101 -15.89 11.47 11.74
CA PHE A 101 -16.21 10.04 11.76
C PHE A 101 -16.66 9.55 13.15
N ILE A 102 -15.98 9.97 14.22
CA ILE A 102 -16.36 9.66 15.61
C ILE A 102 -17.75 10.23 15.90
N TYR A 103 -18.03 11.46 15.46
CA TYR A 103 -19.35 12.08 15.58
C TYR A 103 -20.43 11.24 14.87
N ILE A 104 -20.18 10.81 13.63
CA ILE A 104 -21.09 9.94 12.87
C ILE A 104 -21.34 8.63 13.62
N ILE A 105 -20.29 7.96 14.10
CA ILE A 105 -20.37 6.71 14.88
C ILE A 105 -21.25 6.89 16.12
N SER A 106 -21.17 8.04 16.80
CA SER A 106 -21.93 8.33 18.01
C SER A 106 -23.44 8.47 17.79
N LYS A 107 -23.86 8.86 16.57
CA LYS A 107 -25.27 9.09 16.19
C LYS A 107 -25.97 7.86 15.59
N LEU A 108 -25.22 6.80 15.31
CA LEU A 108 -25.76 5.58 14.68
C LEU A 108 -26.40 4.64 15.71
N SER A 109 -27.25 3.73 15.23
CA SER A 109 -27.84 2.67 16.06
C SER A 109 -26.76 1.76 16.65
N ALA A 110 -27.06 1.08 17.77
CA ALA A 110 -26.09 0.22 18.44
C ALA A 110 -25.49 -0.86 17.51
N GLU A 111 -26.29 -1.41 16.58
CA GLU A 111 -25.83 -2.40 15.61
C GLU A 111 -24.89 -1.80 14.56
N GLN A 112 -25.27 -0.66 13.95
CA GLN A 112 -24.47 0.03 12.94
C GLN A 112 -23.16 0.56 13.54
N ARG A 113 -23.22 1.10 14.75
CA ARG A 113 -22.07 1.54 15.52
C ARG A 113 -21.08 0.40 15.74
N ARG A 114 -21.56 -0.79 16.13
CA ARG A 114 -20.69 -1.97 16.32
C ARG A 114 -19.97 -2.37 15.03
N LYS A 115 -20.66 -2.33 13.88
CA LYS A 115 -20.07 -2.62 12.56
C LYS A 115 -18.96 -1.62 12.21
N LEU A 116 -19.18 -0.32 12.43
CA LEU A 116 -18.17 0.71 12.16
C LEU A 116 -17.00 0.68 13.15
N VAL A 117 -17.22 0.31 14.41
CA VAL A 117 -16.12 0.10 15.38
C VAL A 117 -15.22 -1.04 14.92
N VAL A 118 -15.80 -2.17 14.49
CA VAL A 118 -15.02 -3.29 13.93
C VAL A 118 -14.23 -2.86 12.70
N LEU A 119 -14.86 -2.11 11.79
CA LEU A 119 -14.16 -1.57 10.62
C LEU A 119 -13.03 -0.61 11.02
N SER A 120 -13.23 0.23 12.03
CA SER A 120 -12.21 1.16 12.52
C SER A 120 -10.99 0.40 13.05
N ILE A 121 -11.21 -0.69 13.80
CA ILE A 121 -10.13 -1.56 14.26
C ILE A 121 -9.37 -2.14 13.05
N LEU A 122 -10.08 -2.69 12.06
CA LEU A 122 -9.46 -3.22 10.84
C LEU A 122 -8.66 -2.16 10.08
N VAL A 123 -9.16 -0.92 10.00
CA VAL A 123 -8.48 0.21 9.34
C VAL A 123 -7.20 0.61 10.07
N VAL A 124 -7.15 0.55 11.40
CA VAL A 124 -5.92 0.82 12.16
C VAL A 124 -4.84 -0.22 11.83
N PHE A 125 -5.18 -1.51 11.84
CA PHE A 125 -4.23 -2.56 11.48
C PHE A 125 -3.83 -2.50 9.99
N PHE A 126 -4.77 -2.15 9.12
CA PHE A 126 -4.52 -1.90 7.70
C PHE A 126 -3.50 -0.77 7.50
N LEU A 127 -3.67 0.35 8.21
CA LEU A 127 -2.71 1.46 8.22
C LEU A 127 -1.34 0.98 8.68
N CYS A 128 -1.26 0.24 9.80
CA CYS A 128 0.02 -0.30 10.29
C CYS A 128 0.67 -1.23 9.27
N PHE A 129 -0.09 -2.13 8.65
CA PHE A 129 0.41 -3.04 7.63
C PHE A 129 1.00 -2.28 6.44
N PHE A 130 0.27 -1.29 5.90
CA PHE A 130 0.77 -0.52 4.75
C PHE A 130 1.89 0.45 5.11
N ALA A 131 2.02 0.87 6.38
CA ALA A 131 3.19 1.64 6.83
C ALA A 131 4.47 0.80 6.82
N LEU A 132 4.34 -0.51 7.09
CA LEU A 132 5.41 -1.49 7.00
C LEU A 132 5.70 -1.88 5.54
N GLU A 133 4.66 -2.08 4.73
CA GLU A 133 4.78 -2.37 3.29
C GLU A 133 5.52 -1.24 2.55
N MET A 134 5.25 0.03 2.91
CA MET A 134 5.94 1.21 2.35
C MET A 134 7.47 1.14 2.46
N GLN A 135 8.01 0.31 3.37
CA GLN A 135 9.45 0.09 3.46
C GLN A 135 10.03 -0.58 2.21
N LEU A 136 9.22 -1.29 1.42
CA LEU A 136 9.62 -1.89 0.15
C LEU A 136 10.22 -0.85 -0.81
N GLY A 137 9.54 0.30 -0.97
CA GLY A 137 9.97 1.38 -1.85
C GLY A 137 11.03 2.30 -1.24
N SER A 138 11.30 2.19 0.07
CA SER A 138 12.20 3.07 0.81
C SER A 138 13.39 2.29 1.40
N LEU A 139 13.33 1.88 2.66
CA LEU A 139 14.43 1.22 3.37
C LEU A 139 14.89 -0.07 2.72
N VAL A 140 13.96 -0.96 2.33
CA VAL A 140 14.29 -2.25 1.73
C VAL A 140 14.93 -2.03 0.36
N ASN A 141 14.51 -1.02 -0.40
CA ASN A 141 15.15 -0.63 -1.64
C ASN A 141 16.60 -0.14 -1.40
N LEU A 142 16.83 0.69 -0.38
CA LEU A 142 18.19 1.15 -0.03
C LEU A 142 19.06 0.02 0.54
N PHE A 143 18.49 -0.89 1.33
CA PHE A 143 19.14 -2.10 1.80
C PHE A 143 19.53 -3.00 0.62
N THR A 144 18.66 -3.15 -0.37
CA THR A 144 18.94 -3.94 -1.58
C THR A 144 20.13 -3.36 -2.35
N GLU A 145 20.17 -2.03 -2.51
CA GLU A 145 21.28 -1.36 -3.20
C GLU A 145 22.61 -1.49 -2.44
N ARG A 146 22.57 -1.39 -1.10
CA ARG A 146 23.78 -1.27 -0.27
C ARG A 146 24.30 -2.61 0.23
N ASN A 147 23.43 -3.52 0.59
CA ASN A 147 23.74 -4.69 1.40
C ASN A 147 23.24 -6.01 0.78
N VAL A 148 22.68 -6.02 -0.42
CA VAL A 148 22.30 -7.28 -1.10
C VAL A 148 23.20 -7.53 -2.30
N ILE A 149 23.57 -8.79 -2.51
CA ILE A 149 24.23 -9.25 -3.72
C ILE A 149 23.19 -9.29 -4.83
N ASN A 150 23.14 -8.25 -5.65
CA ASN A 150 22.12 -8.07 -6.68
C ASN A 150 22.53 -8.61 -8.06
N ASN A 151 23.56 -9.46 -8.12
CA ASN A 151 23.95 -10.18 -9.33
C ASN A 151 23.40 -11.61 -9.29
N VAL A 152 22.45 -11.91 -10.17
CA VAL A 152 21.82 -13.23 -10.28
C VAL A 152 22.11 -13.78 -11.67
N LEU A 153 22.77 -14.94 -11.75
CA LEU A 153 23.12 -15.59 -13.03
C LEU A 153 23.90 -14.68 -14.01
N GLY A 154 24.72 -13.77 -13.49
CA GLY A 154 25.52 -12.83 -14.30
C GLY A 154 24.77 -11.55 -14.72
N ILE A 155 23.51 -11.38 -14.30
CA ILE A 155 22.70 -10.19 -14.56
C ILE A 155 22.59 -9.38 -13.26
N THR A 156 23.03 -8.12 -13.32
CA THR A 156 22.81 -7.16 -12.24
C THR A 156 21.36 -6.69 -12.24
N ILE A 157 20.63 -7.02 -11.19
CA ILE A 157 19.25 -6.61 -10.96
C ILE A 157 19.26 -5.30 -10.16
N PRO A 158 18.77 -4.18 -10.71
CA PRO A 158 18.65 -2.94 -9.95
C PRO A 158 17.69 -3.10 -8.76
N ALA A 159 17.97 -2.44 -7.63
CA ALA A 159 17.11 -2.52 -6.45
C ALA A 159 15.64 -2.17 -6.72
N SER A 160 15.39 -1.20 -7.60
CA SER A 160 14.04 -0.80 -8.02
C SER A 160 13.28 -1.91 -8.76
N VAL A 161 13.99 -2.78 -9.48
CA VAL A 161 13.41 -3.93 -10.17
C VAL A 161 13.01 -5.02 -9.18
N SER A 162 13.75 -5.18 -8.06
CA SER A 162 13.40 -6.12 -6.99
C SER A 162 12.02 -5.85 -6.37
N GLN A 163 11.52 -4.61 -6.43
CA GLN A 163 10.16 -4.28 -5.98
C GLN A 163 9.08 -5.02 -6.77
N ALA A 164 9.37 -5.48 -8.01
CA ALA A 164 8.44 -6.28 -8.81
C ALA A 164 8.14 -7.65 -8.20
N ILE A 165 8.95 -8.12 -7.24
CA ILE A 165 8.71 -9.37 -6.53
C ILE A 165 7.37 -9.33 -5.77
N ASN A 166 6.98 -8.18 -5.21
CA ASN A 166 5.69 -8.04 -4.51
C ASN A 166 4.50 -8.36 -5.45
N PRO A 167 4.25 -7.59 -6.53
CA PRO A 167 3.11 -7.84 -7.40
C PRO A 167 3.17 -9.20 -8.10
N LEU A 168 4.36 -9.74 -8.39
CA LEU A 168 4.49 -11.11 -8.89
C LEU A 168 4.02 -12.15 -7.85
N SER A 169 4.38 -11.96 -6.59
CA SER A 169 3.94 -12.83 -5.49
C SER A 169 2.43 -12.77 -5.31
N ILE A 170 1.82 -11.58 -5.41
CA ILE A 170 0.36 -11.42 -5.40
C ILE A 170 -0.29 -12.21 -6.54
N ILE A 171 0.25 -12.15 -7.77
CA ILE A 171 -0.29 -12.90 -8.91
C ILE A 171 -0.20 -14.41 -8.66
N ILE A 172 0.96 -14.90 -8.22
CA ILE A 172 1.18 -16.33 -7.99
C ILE A 172 0.28 -16.85 -6.87
N PHE A 173 0.30 -16.21 -5.70
CA PHE A 173 -0.53 -16.62 -4.57
C PHE A 173 -2.02 -16.41 -4.84
N GLY A 174 -2.38 -15.34 -5.55
CA GLY A 174 -3.76 -15.06 -5.96
C GLY A 174 -4.31 -16.12 -6.91
N PHE A 175 -3.51 -16.58 -7.88
CA PHE A 175 -3.85 -17.71 -8.74
C PHE A 175 -4.04 -19.00 -7.92
N LEU A 176 -3.09 -19.33 -7.05
CA LEU A 176 -3.16 -20.53 -6.20
C LEU A 176 -4.41 -20.51 -5.30
N PHE A 177 -4.68 -19.40 -4.62
CA PHE A 177 -5.87 -19.26 -3.78
C PHE A 177 -7.16 -19.30 -4.61
N GLY A 178 -7.19 -18.65 -5.77
CA GLY A 178 -8.35 -18.67 -6.67
C GLY A 178 -8.68 -20.05 -7.22
N THR A 179 -7.68 -20.89 -7.48
CA THR A 179 -7.88 -22.26 -7.99
C THR A 179 -8.26 -23.24 -6.88
N TYR A 180 -7.59 -23.18 -5.72
CA TYR A 180 -7.70 -24.22 -4.69
C TYR A 180 -8.57 -23.85 -3.49
N MET A 181 -8.87 -22.57 -3.28
CA MET A 181 -9.63 -22.10 -2.14
C MET A 181 -10.97 -21.49 -2.54
N LYS A 182 -12.07 -22.07 -2.03
CA LYS A 182 -13.38 -21.39 -2.07
C LYS A 182 -13.42 -20.36 -0.95
N PHE A 183 -13.21 -19.10 -1.29
CA PHE A 183 -13.25 -18.01 -0.31
C PHE A 183 -14.65 -17.93 0.31
N LYS A 184 -14.71 -18.08 1.64
CA LYS A 184 -15.93 -17.91 2.44
C LYS A 184 -15.68 -16.81 3.44
N GLN A 185 -16.69 -15.98 3.68
CA GLN A 185 -16.63 -14.87 4.64
C GLN A 185 -16.19 -15.30 6.04
N LYS A 186 -16.43 -16.55 6.43
CA LYS A 186 -15.94 -17.16 7.67
C LYS A 186 -14.41 -17.09 7.81
N TYR A 187 -13.65 -17.15 6.72
CA TYR A 187 -12.20 -17.15 6.77
C TYR A 187 -11.59 -15.74 6.76
N ALA A 188 -12.41 -14.68 6.62
CA ALA A 188 -11.96 -13.30 6.54
C ALA A 188 -11.00 -12.91 7.69
N THR A 189 -11.42 -13.09 8.94
CA THR A 189 -10.61 -12.72 10.12
C THR A 189 -9.31 -13.52 10.21
N SER A 190 -9.34 -14.80 9.82
CA SER A 190 -8.15 -15.66 9.80
C SER A 190 -7.18 -15.24 8.68
N MET A 191 -7.69 -14.86 7.50
CA MET A 191 -6.87 -14.31 6.42
C MET A 191 -6.21 -12.99 6.83
N PHE A 192 -6.95 -12.11 7.52
CA PHE A 192 -6.36 -10.89 8.07
C PHE A 192 -5.22 -11.20 9.05
N THR A 193 -5.40 -12.18 9.93
CA THR A 193 -4.36 -12.64 10.87
C THR A 193 -3.14 -13.18 10.11
N LEU A 194 -3.37 -14.00 9.07
CA LEU A 194 -2.31 -14.53 8.22
C LEU A 194 -1.51 -13.39 7.58
N GLY A 195 -2.17 -12.35 7.09
CA GLY A 195 -1.46 -11.23 6.46
C GLY A 195 -0.59 -10.42 7.42
N LEU A 196 -1.04 -10.20 8.67
CA LEU A 196 -0.19 -9.58 9.69
C LEU A 196 1.03 -10.46 10.01
N LEU A 197 0.81 -11.77 10.12
CA LEU A 197 1.86 -12.74 10.42
C LEU A 197 2.91 -12.83 9.31
N THR A 198 2.49 -12.85 8.04
CA THR A 198 3.44 -12.91 6.91
C THR A 198 4.26 -11.64 6.82
N MET A 199 3.70 -10.47 7.15
CA MET A 199 4.51 -9.25 7.28
C MET A 199 5.56 -9.38 8.39
N ALA A 200 5.29 -10.09 9.49
CA ALA A 200 6.32 -10.33 10.53
C ALA A 200 7.41 -11.27 10.00
N MET A 201 7.01 -12.33 9.30
CA MET A 201 7.92 -13.25 8.62
C MET A 201 8.80 -12.53 7.59
N CYS A 202 8.28 -11.53 6.87
CA CYS A 202 9.03 -10.69 5.95
C CYS A 202 10.23 -10.03 6.66
N PHE A 203 10.00 -9.26 7.72
CA PHE A 203 11.07 -8.56 8.43
C PHE A 203 12.03 -9.50 9.17
N PHE A 204 11.54 -10.62 9.72
CA PHE A 204 12.44 -11.64 10.27
C PHE A 204 13.30 -12.31 9.21
N THR A 205 12.78 -12.54 8.01
CA THR A 205 13.57 -13.10 6.90
C THR A 205 14.68 -12.14 6.50
N LEU A 206 14.41 -10.83 6.45
CA LEU A 206 15.43 -9.81 6.21
C LEU A 206 16.49 -9.77 7.32
N TYR A 207 16.06 -9.86 8.59
CA TYR A 207 16.96 -9.95 9.73
C TYR A 207 17.86 -11.21 9.67
N ILE A 208 17.29 -12.38 9.38
CA ILE A 208 18.05 -13.63 9.21
C ILE A 208 19.04 -13.50 8.05
N GLY A 209 18.64 -12.85 6.96
CA GLY A 209 19.54 -12.53 5.86
C GLY A 209 20.75 -11.71 6.31
N CYS A 210 20.53 -10.71 7.18
CA CYS A 210 21.62 -9.90 7.74
C CYS A 210 22.55 -10.71 8.65
N LEU A 211 22.04 -11.70 9.40
CA LEU A 211 22.88 -12.60 10.20
C LEU A 211 23.76 -13.51 9.33
N ASN A 212 23.26 -13.89 8.16
CA ASN A 212 23.94 -14.74 7.19
C ASN A 212 24.69 -13.95 6.12
N SER A 213 25.06 -12.69 6.41
CA SER A 213 25.86 -11.88 5.49
C SER A 213 27.28 -12.40 5.36
N ASN A 214 27.92 -12.14 4.22
CA ASN A 214 29.34 -12.41 4.02
C ASN A 214 30.24 -11.40 4.78
N ILE A 215 31.56 -11.59 4.71
CA ILE A 215 32.58 -10.75 5.37
C ILE A 215 32.52 -9.28 4.91
N GLU A 216 31.98 -9.02 3.72
CA GLU A 216 31.82 -7.68 3.14
C GLU A 216 30.50 -7.00 3.57
N GLY A 217 29.69 -7.65 4.39
CA GLY A 217 28.39 -7.13 4.84
C GLY A 217 27.29 -7.21 3.78
N LYS A 218 27.40 -8.16 2.85
CA LYS A 218 26.42 -8.41 1.78
C LYS A 218 25.59 -9.66 2.07
N VAL A 219 24.31 -9.58 1.78
CA VAL A 219 23.26 -10.59 2.01
C VAL A 219 22.87 -11.21 0.67
N GLU A 220 22.58 -12.51 0.66
CA GLU A 220 22.12 -13.20 -0.54
C GLU A 220 20.74 -12.71 -1.02
N TYR A 221 20.58 -12.63 -2.33
CA TYR A 221 19.33 -12.17 -2.98
C TYR A 221 18.10 -13.03 -2.63
N LEU A 222 18.31 -14.30 -2.28
CA LEU A 222 17.23 -15.22 -1.94
C LEU A 222 16.41 -14.76 -0.72
N TYR A 223 17.06 -14.20 0.30
CA TYR A 223 16.36 -13.64 1.47
C TYR A 223 15.44 -12.50 1.08
N LEU A 224 15.86 -11.67 0.13
CA LEU A 224 15.05 -10.57 -0.40
C LEU A 224 13.83 -11.11 -1.16
N ILE A 225 14.01 -12.12 -2.00
CA ILE A 225 12.88 -12.77 -2.72
C ILE A 225 11.86 -13.30 -1.72
N ILE A 226 12.29 -14.12 -0.76
CA ILE A 226 11.40 -14.75 0.21
C ILE A 226 10.69 -13.69 1.07
N ALA A 227 11.41 -12.68 1.54
CA ALA A 227 10.85 -11.61 2.36
C ALA A 227 9.77 -10.82 1.60
N ILE A 228 10.06 -10.37 0.38
CA ILE A 228 9.10 -9.60 -0.42
C ILE A 228 7.91 -10.49 -0.85
N SER A 229 8.11 -11.80 -1.03
CA SER A 229 7.01 -12.73 -1.26
C SER A 229 6.07 -12.86 -0.08
N PHE A 230 6.59 -12.90 1.16
CA PHE A 230 5.73 -12.86 2.35
C PHE A 230 4.96 -11.54 2.49
N MET A 231 5.58 -10.43 2.12
CA MET A 231 4.93 -9.11 2.06
C MET A 231 3.76 -9.12 1.07
N GLY A 232 3.97 -9.58 -0.17
CA GLY A 232 2.92 -9.69 -1.18
C GLY A 232 1.79 -10.65 -0.79
N LEU A 233 2.12 -11.79 -0.15
CA LEU A 233 1.09 -12.68 0.42
C LEU A 233 0.25 -11.97 1.48
N GLY A 234 0.87 -11.16 2.34
CA GLY A 234 0.14 -10.41 3.35
C GLY A 234 -0.78 -9.36 2.76
N GLU A 235 -0.32 -8.68 1.71
CA GLU A 235 -1.09 -7.66 1.00
C GLU A 235 -2.34 -8.28 0.35
N LEU A 236 -2.16 -9.44 -0.31
CA LEU A 236 -3.25 -10.22 -0.89
C LEU A 236 -4.32 -10.60 0.15
N CYS A 237 -3.93 -10.89 1.39
CA CYS A 237 -4.86 -11.27 2.45
C CYS A 237 -5.59 -10.09 3.10
N ILE A 238 -4.94 -8.93 3.22
CA ILE A 238 -5.47 -7.77 3.97
C ILE A 238 -6.20 -6.78 3.07
N ALA A 239 -5.62 -6.42 1.92
CA ALA A 239 -6.12 -5.32 1.09
C ALA A 239 -7.55 -5.49 0.56
N PRO A 240 -7.89 -6.60 -0.14
CA PRO A 240 -9.25 -6.78 -0.65
C PRO A 240 -10.26 -6.93 0.49
N LEU A 241 -9.84 -7.50 1.62
CA LEU A 241 -10.71 -7.70 2.76
C LEU A 241 -11.18 -6.39 3.37
N VAL A 242 -10.27 -5.44 3.65
CA VAL A 242 -10.65 -4.15 4.23
C VAL A 242 -11.55 -3.35 3.30
N GLN A 243 -11.26 -3.38 2.00
CA GLN A 243 -12.08 -2.71 0.98
C GLN A 243 -13.50 -3.32 0.90
N GLU A 244 -13.62 -4.64 0.96
CA GLU A 244 -14.93 -5.31 0.98
C GLU A 244 -15.70 -4.97 2.26
N GLN A 245 -15.06 -5.06 3.42
CA GLN A 245 -15.68 -4.72 4.70
C GLN A 245 -16.09 -3.25 4.78
N ALA A 246 -15.34 -2.34 4.15
CA ALA A 246 -15.69 -0.92 4.09
C ALA A 246 -17.05 -0.68 3.42
N THR A 247 -17.42 -1.51 2.44
CA THR A 247 -18.71 -1.38 1.75
C THR A 247 -19.83 -2.21 2.41
N THR A 248 -19.48 -3.36 3.00
CA THR A 248 -20.43 -4.29 3.64
C THR A 248 -20.83 -3.85 5.05
N LEU A 249 -19.89 -3.33 5.85
CA LEU A 249 -20.16 -2.87 7.22
C LEU A 249 -20.72 -1.44 7.28
N ALA A 250 -20.46 -0.63 6.24
CA ALA A 250 -20.95 0.74 6.19
C ALA A 250 -22.45 0.83 5.87
N PRO A 251 -23.19 1.73 6.55
CA PRO A 251 -24.54 2.11 6.15
C PRO A 251 -24.59 2.61 4.71
N LYS A 252 -25.69 2.31 3.98
CA LYS A 252 -25.82 2.64 2.54
C LYS A 252 -25.55 4.11 2.22
N ASN A 253 -25.99 5.02 3.09
CA ASN A 253 -25.82 6.47 2.97
C ASN A 253 -24.43 6.99 3.36
N LEU A 254 -23.56 6.15 3.94
CA LEU A 254 -22.23 6.53 4.45
C LEU A 254 -21.08 5.79 3.77
N ARG A 255 -21.34 4.90 2.80
CA ARG A 255 -20.31 4.13 2.10
C ARG A 255 -19.20 4.99 1.50
N GLY A 256 -19.55 6.14 0.91
CA GLY A 256 -18.57 7.08 0.35
C GLY A 256 -17.65 7.68 1.41
N VAL A 257 -18.21 8.10 2.56
CA VAL A 257 -17.45 8.64 3.69
C VAL A 257 -16.50 7.59 4.26
N VAL A 258 -17.02 6.38 4.46
CA VAL A 258 -16.23 5.25 4.99
C VAL A 258 -15.09 4.87 4.05
N MET A 259 -15.35 4.78 2.74
CA MET A 259 -14.30 4.51 1.76
C MET A 259 -13.26 5.64 1.73
N GLY A 260 -13.69 6.89 1.87
CA GLY A 260 -12.80 8.04 2.01
C GLY A 260 -11.87 7.91 3.22
N ILE A 261 -12.37 7.42 4.36
CA ILE A 261 -11.56 7.18 5.57
C ILE A 261 -10.55 6.05 5.37
N VAL A 262 -10.95 4.97 4.69
CA VAL A 262 -10.03 3.88 4.33
C VAL A 262 -8.91 4.40 3.43
N MET A 263 -9.22 5.21 2.42
CA MET A 263 -8.20 5.82 1.55
C MET A 263 -7.32 6.82 2.31
N LEU A 264 -7.91 7.61 3.22
CA LEU A 264 -7.15 8.53 4.06
C LEU A 264 -6.18 7.79 4.99
N SER A 265 -6.55 6.60 5.47
CA SER A 265 -5.66 5.77 6.28
C SER A 265 -4.38 5.36 5.54
N LEU A 266 -4.42 5.20 4.20
CA LEU A 266 -3.22 4.95 3.38
C LEU A 266 -2.30 6.19 3.29
N ALA A 267 -2.87 7.39 3.29
CA ALA A 267 -2.06 8.61 3.37
C ALA A 267 -1.30 8.69 4.70
N PHE A 268 -1.97 8.34 5.81
CA PHE A 268 -1.33 8.25 7.12
C PHE A 268 -0.36 7.07 7.24
N SER A 269 -0.62 5.94 6.56
CA SER A 269 0.32 4.82 6.55
C SER A 269 1.64 5.22 5.90
N ASN A 270 1.60 6.01 4.82
CA ASN A 270 2.80 6.57 4.20
C ASN A 270 3.57 7.51 5.15
N LEU A 271 2.88 8.37 5.91
CA LEU A 271 3.54 9.20 6.92
C LEU A 271 4.18 8.38 8.04
N ALA A 272 3.47 7.37 8.55
CA ALA A 272 4.01 6.44 9.54
C ALA A 272 5.21 5.66 9.00
N GLY A 273 5.15 5.26 7.72
CA GLY A 273 6.25 4.61 7.03
C GLY A 273 7.50 5.50 6.97
N VAL A 274 7.37 6.80 6.68
CA VAL A 274 8.51 7.75 6.73
C VAL A 274 9.14 7.81 8.13
N ALA A 275 8.33 7.78 9.20
CA ALA A 275 8.85 7.75 10.56
C ALA A 275 9.68 6.49 10.84
N ILE A 276 9.22 5.33 10.37
CA ILE A 276 9.97 4.07 10.43
C ILE A 276 11.26 4.16 9.60
N SER A 277 11.21 4.75 8.40
CA SER A 277 12.37 4.95 7.53
C SER A 277 13.45 5.82 8.17
N LYS A 278 13.06 6.86 8.91
CA LYS A 278 14.03 7.73 9.63
C LYS A 278 14.78 6.97 10.72
N PHE A 279 14.17 6.00 11.37
CA PHE A 279 14.81 5.22 12.43
C PHE A 279 15.96 4.33 11.91
N MET A 280 15.87 3.88 10.65
CA MET A 280 16.88 3.04 9.99
C MET A 280 17.71 3.80 8.95
N SER A 281 17.76 5.13 9.04
CA SER A 281 18.53 5.94 8.11
C SER A 281 20.03 5.77 8.37
N VAL A 282 20.78 5.41 7.35
CA VAL A 282 22.24 5.23 7.42
C VAL A 282 22.92 6.59 7.21
N PRO A 283 23.78 7.04 8.14
CA PRO A 283 24.54 8.28 7.97
C PRO A 283 25.54 8.14 6.81
N SER A 284 25.76 9.23 6.07
CA SER A 284 26.80 9.29 5.05
C SER A 284 27.89 10.28 5.48
N VAL A 285 29.15 9.83 5.50
CA VAL A 285 30.30 10.69 5.77
C VAL A 285 30.99 10.95 4.43
N ASN A 286 30.99 12.21 3.97
CA ASN A 286 31.55 12.62 2.67
C ASN A 286 30.99 11.84 1.47
N GLY A 287 29.71 11.43 1.53
CA GLY A 287 29.05 10.66 0.46
C GLY A 287 29.46 9.19 0.37
N LYS A 288 30.35 8.71 1.26
CA LYS A 288 30.70 7.29 1.38
C LYS A 288 29.89 6.65 2.49
N ILE A 289 29.37 5.46 2.22
CA ILE A 289 28.58 4.66 3.16
C ILE A 289 29.42 3.44 3.52
N ASN A 290 29.59 3.19 4.82
CA ASN A 290 30.21 1.96 5.29
C ASN A 290 29.17 0.84 5.24
N TYR A 291 29.40 -0.17 4.39
CA TYR A 291 28.45 -1.27 4.19
C TYR A 291 28.28 -2.15 5.44
N LEU A 292 29.30 -2.25 6.30
CA LEU A 292 29.20 -3.00 7.55
C LEU A 292 28.35 -2.24 8.58
N GLU A 293 28.53 -0.93 8.68
CA GLU A 293 27.72 -0.07 9.54
C GLU A 293 26.27 -0.03 9.08
N SER A 294 26.04 0.08 7.76
CA SER A 294 24.69 0.06 7.20
C SER A 294 24.00 -1.27 7.47
N LEU A 295 24.72 -2.39 7.36
CA LEU A 295 24.18 -3.71 7.67
C LEU A 295 23.74 -3.79 9.12
N GLU A 296 24.53 -3.29 10.07
CA GLU A 296 24.21 -3.33 11.49
C GLU A 296 22.92 -2.55 11.82
N ILE A 297 22.79 -1.34 11.23
CA ILE A 297 21.58 -0.50 11.35
C ILE A 297 20.36 -1.25 10.80
N TYR A 298 20.47 -1.84 9.61
CA TYR A 298 19.37 -2.59 9.00
C TYR A 298 19.04 -3.85 9.80
N LYS A 299 20.05 -4.58 10.29
CA LYS A 299 19.88 -5.78 11.12
C LYS A 299 19.06 -5.46 12.37
N GLU A 300 19.47 -4.45 13.15
CA GLU A 300 18.72 -4.03 14.33
C GLU A 300 17.32 -3.52 13.97
N GLY A 301 17.22 -2.73 12.90
CA GLY A 301 15.98 -2.15 12.44
C GLY A 301 14.95 -3.21 12.05
N PHE A 302 15.34 -4.18 11.23
CA PHE A 302 14.48 -5.29 10.82
C PHE A 302 14.04 -6.15 12.00
N LEU A 303 14.92 -6.39 12.99
CA LEU A 303 14.56 -7.10 14.21
C LEU A 303 13.49 -6.33 15.01
N LYS A 304 13.72 -5.03 15.27
CA LYS A 304 12.80 -4.17 16.02
C LYS A 304 11.43 -4.08 15.32
N VAL A 305 11.42 -3.95 14.00
CA VAL A 305 10.18 -3.92 13.19
C VAL A 305 9.48 -5.28 13.21
N GLY A 306 10.23 -6.39 13.08
CA GLY A 306 9.66 -7.75 13.16
C GLY A 306 9.00 -8.01 14.50
N ILE A 307 9.64 -7.64 15.61
CA ILE A 307 9.08 -7.74 16.97
C ILE A 307 7.84 -6.85 17.12
N PHE A 308 7.92 -5.59 16.68
CA PHE A 308 6.77 -4.67 16.71
C PHE A 308 5.57 -5.28 15.96
N ASN A 309 5.80 -5.89 14.80
CA ASN A 309 4.72 -6.50 14.05
C ASN A 309 4.16 -7.78 14.72
N LEU A 310 4.99 -8.60 15.38
CA LEU A 310 4.46 -9.69 16.23
C LEU A 310 3.57 -9.16 17.34
N MET A 311 3.93 -8.03 17.96
CA MET A 311 3.07 -7.40 18.96
C MET A 311 1.74 -6.95 18.33
N LEU A 312 1.74 -6.41 17.10
CA LEU A 312 0.51 -6.11 16.37
C LEU A 312 -0.34 -7.36 16.14
N VAL A 313 0.26 -8.50 15.78
CA VAL A 313 -0.46 -9.78 15.64
C VAL A 313 -1.11 -10.18 16.97
N ILE A 314 -0.38 -10.09 18.08
CA ILE A 314 -0.92 -10.41 19.42
C ILE A 314 -2.07 -9.48 19.78
N VAL A 315 -1.93 -8.17 19.55
CA VAL A 315 -2.99 -7.18 19.79
C VAL A 315 -4.21 -7.48 18.92
N PHE A 316 -4.02 -7.85 17.64
CA PHE A 316 -5.11 -8.24 16.76
C PHE A 316 -5.86 -9.48 17.28
N LEU A 317 -5.14 -10.47 17.81
CA LEU A 317 -5.73 -11.69 18.36
C LEU A 317 -6.67 -11.42 19.54
N PHE A 318 -6.41 -10.39 20.36
CA PHE A 318 -7.36 -9.97 21.40
C PHE A 318 -8.71 -9.50 20.83
N PHE A 319 -8.70 -8.86 19.66
CA PHE A 319 -9.92 -8.43 18.97
C PHE A 319 -10.52 -9.51 18.06
N PHE A 320 -9.84 -10.65 17.87
CA PHE A 320 -10.20 -11.67 16.88
C PHE A 320 -11.65 -12.13 17.00
N ASN A 321 -12.06 -12.58 18.20
CA ASN A 321 -13.40 -13.12 18.42
C ASN A 321 -14.50 -12.07 18.18
N PHE A 322 -14.23 -10.81 18.57
CA PHE A 322 -15.15 -9.71 18.39
C PHE A 322 -15.33 -9.35 16.90
N ILE A 323 -14.21 -9.22 16.17
CA ILE A 323 -14.21 -8.95 14.72
C ILE A 323 -14.91 -10.10 13.99
N HIS A 324 -14.51 -11.33 14.27
CA HIS A 324 -15.02 -12.53 13.62
C HIS A 324 -16.54 -12.61 13.70
N LYS A 325 -17.10 -12.48 14.91
CA LYS A 325 -18.56 -12.52 15.13
C LYS A 325 -19.32 -11.48 14.33
N VAL A 326 -18.79 -10.26 14.22
CA VAL A 326 -19.47 -9.16 13.50
C VAL A 326 -19.36 -9.35 11.99
N VAL A 327 -18.19 -9.74 11.49
CA VAL A 327 -17.96 -9.96 10.05
C VAL A 327 -18.81 -11.12 9.54
N THR A 328 -18.90 -12.24 10.26
CA THR A 328 -19.71 -13.39 9.84
C THR A 328 -21.21 -13.14 9.91
N ASN A 329 -21.69 -12.41 10.92
CA ASN A 329 -23.13 -12.15 11.07
C ASN A 329 -23.65 -11.15 10.04
N SER A 330 -22.80 -10.23 9.58
CA SER A 330 -23.18 -9.20 8.60
C SER A 330 -23.43 -9.76 7.19
N SER A 331 -22.98 -11.00 6.90
CA SER A 331 -23.25 -11.70 5.64
C SER A 331 -24.60 -12.42 5.60
N CYS A 332 -25.19 -12.80 6.75
CA CYS A 332 -26.48 -13.50 6.77
C CYS A 332 -27.68 -12.61 6.43
N THR A 333 -27.54 -11.28 6.50
CA THR A 333 -28.59 -10.32 6.14
C THR A 333 -28.64 -9.99 4.64
N LYS A 334 -27.84 -10.66 3.79
CA LYS A 334 -27.82 -10.49 2.33
C LYS A 334 -28.60 -11.59 1.57
N ASN A 335 -29.19 -12.57 2.27
CA ASN A 335 -30.09 -13.56 1.69
C ASN A 335 -31.53 -13.30 2.12
#